data_AF-A0A831LYF1-F1
#
_entry.id   AF-A0A831LYF1-F1
#
_cell.length_a   1.000
_cell.length_b   1.000
_cell.length_c   1.000
_cell.angle_alpha   90.00
_cell.angle_beta   90.00
_cell.angle_gamma   90.00
#
_symmetry.space_group_name_H-M   'P 1'
#
loop_
_entity.id
_entity.type
_entity.pdbx_description
1 polymer ?
#
loop_
_entity_poly.entity_id
_entity_poly.type
_entity_poly.pdbx_seq_one_letter_code
_entity_poly.pdbx_strand_id
1 'polypeptide(L)'
;MKRQEKILRGLIVITALAVFAAGAFAQNAAQQQQQQLQQQQMLRLQTMTQRMTQLQERAQNLVQNLDRKMAQTQTRARTETQAKVEAQIRALKQMGEGTSEMAGEIKGNLEQWREMYRNRELFQDKAMTKDMNQVQNRLEKAANELDEMLKVMERLANRLKINA
;
A
#
# COMPACT_ATOMS: atom_id res chain seq x y z
N MET A 1 -7.01 64.63 -38.45
CA MET A 1 -6.74 63.91 -37.19
C MET A 1 -7.85 62.91 -36.76
N LYS A 2 -8.91 62.62 -37.55
CA LYS A 2 -10.03 61.76 -37.12
C LYS A 2 -9.90 60.25 -37.42
N ARG A 3 -8.83 59.81 -38.12
CA ARG A 3 -8.63 58.39 -38.50
C ARG A 3 -7.75 57.60 -37.50
N GLN A 4 -6.94 58.29 -36.70
CA GLN A 4 -6.02 57.67 -35.73
C GLN A 4 -6.76 57.17 -34.46
N GLU A 5 -7.81 57.86 -34.01
CA GLU A 5 -8.60 57.45 -32.83
C GLU A 5 -9.39 56.15 -33.02
N LYS A 6 -9.81 55.84 -34.25
CA LYS A 6 -10.60 54.63 -34.53
C LYS A 6 -9.75 53.35 -34.49
N ILE A 7 -8.48 53.45 -34.88
CA ILE A 7 -7.54 52.32 -34.87
C ILE A 7 -7.08 52.04 -33.42
N LEU A 8 -6.85 53.09 -32.63
CA LEU A 8 -6.46 52.96 -31.23
C LEU A 8 -7.56 52.32 -30.36
N ARG A 9 -8.84 52.68 -30.59
CA ARG A 9 -9.98 52.09 -29.86
C ARG A 9 -10.27 50.64 -30.26
N GLY A 10 -9.99 50.25 -31.51
CA GLY A 10 -10.13 48.86 -31.97
C GLY A 10 -9.10 47.91 -31.36
N LEU A 11 -7.87 48.38 -31.13
CA LEU A 11 -6.79 47.58 -30.53
C LEU A 11 -7.04 47.25 -29.05
N ILE A 12 -7.61 48.19 -28.28
CA ILE A 12 -7.87 48.00 -26.84
C ILE A 12 -8.90 46.89 -26.57
N VAL A 13 -9.89 46.71 -27.46
CA VAL A 13 -10.92 45.66 -27.31
C VAL A 13 -10.34 44.25 -27.56
N ILE A 14 -9.38 44.12 -28.47
CA ILE A 14 -8.74 42.83 -28.80
C ILE A 14 -7.80 42.39 -27.65
N THR A 15 -7.10 43.33 -27.01
CA THR A 15 -6.22 43.01 -25.88
C THR A 15 -6.99 42.57 -24.63
N ALA A 16 -8.18 43.14 -24.39
CA ALA A 16 -9.02 42.75 -23.25
C ALA A 16 -9.58 41.32 -23.37
N LEU A 17 -9.89 40.85 -24.58
CA LEU A 17 -10.39 39.48 -24.81
C LEU A 17 -9.31 38.40 -24.64
N ALA A 18 -8.05 38.71 -24.94
CA ALA A 18 -6.93 37.77 -24.78
C ALA A 18 -6.60 37.46 -23.30
N VAL A 19 -6.81 38.43 -22.40
CA VAL A 19 -6.54 38.25 -20.96
C VAL A 19 -7.61 37.36 -20.29
N PHE A 20 -8.85 37.37 -20.77
CA PHE A 20 -9.90 36.49 -20.24
C PHE A 20 -9.75 35.02 -20.66
N ALA A 21 -9.20 34.74 -21.85
CA ALA A 21 -8.95 33.38 -22.30
C ALA A 21 -7.84 32.69 -21.48
N ALA A 22 -6.78 33.41 -21.10
CA ALA A 22 -5.65 32.84 -20.35
C ALA A 22 -6.00 32.36 -18.92
N GLY A 23 -6.97 33.03 -18.26
CA GLY A 23 -7.41 32.65 -16.91
C GLY A 23 -8.19 31.34 -16.84
N ALA A 24 -8.95 31.00 -17.88
CA ALA A 24 -9.79 29.80 -17.93
C ALA A 24 -8.99 28.50 -18.13
N PHE A 25 -7.85 28.55 -18.81
CA PHE A 25 -6.99 27.37 -19.00
C PHE A 25 -6.15 27.04 -17.75
N ALA A 26 -5.81 28.04 -16.92
CA ALA A 26 -5.05 27.83 -15.69
C ALA A 26 -5.87 27.15 -14.57
N GLN A 27 -7.17 27.44 -14.47
CA GLN A 27 -8.04 26.80 -13.47
C GLN A 27 -8.37 25.34 -13.81
N ASN A 28 -8.50 25.01 -15.11
CA ASN A 28 -8.77 23.64 -15.55
C ASN A 28 -7.56 22.71 -15.41
N ALA A 29 -6.33 23.22 -15.63
CA ALA A 29 -5.11 22.42 -15.50
C ALA A 29 -4.89 21.88 -14.07
N ALA A 30 -5.19 22.70 -13.05
CA ALA A 30 -5.06 22.30 -11.65
C ALA A 30 -6.05 21.20 -11.24
N GLN A 31 -7.30 21.27 -11.71
CA GLN A 31 -8.29 20.22 -11.45
C GLN A 31 -7.95 18.91 -12.16
N GLN A 32 -7.42 18.98 -13.38
CA GLN A 32 -7.05 17.80 -14.15
C GLN A 32 -5.85 17.06 -13.53
N GLN A 33 -4.86 17.80 -13.02
CA GLN A 33 -3.72 17.23 -12.32
C GLN A 33 -4.13 16.53 -11.00
N GLN A 34 -5.10 17.09 -10.28
CA GLN A 34 -5.57 16.51 -9.02
C GLN A 34 -6.31 15.18 -9.22
N GLN A 35 -7.13 15.05 -10.28
CA GLN A 35 -7.79 13.78 -10.60
C GLN A 35 -6.78 12.68 -10.96
N GLN A 36 -5.70 13.03 -11.64
CA GLN A 36 -4.69 12.06 -12.06
C GLN A 36 -3.93 11.47 -10.87
N LEU A 37 -3.57 12.32 -9.90
CA LEU A 37 -2.95 11.89 -8.64
C LEU A 37 -3.87 10.96 -7.84
N GLN A 38 -5.17 11.25 -7.79
CA GLN A 38 -6.14 10.42 -7.07
C GLN A 38 -6.28 9.02 -7.69
N GLN A 39 -6.32 8.92 -9.02
CA GLN A 39 -6.32 7.61 -9.69
C GLN A 39 -5.06 6.80 -9.38
N GLN A 40 -3.89 7.44 -9.38
CA GLN A 40 -2.63 6.76 -9.10
C GLN A 40 -2.61 6.20 -7.66
N GLN A 41 -3.12 6.97 -6.69
CA GLN A 41 -3.19 6.52 -5.29
C GLN A 41 -4.17 5.36 -5.11
N MET A 42 -5.31 5.38 -5.80
CA MET A 42 -6.28 4.28 -5.80
C MET A 42 -5.67 2.97 -6.33
N LEU A 43 -4.94 3.04 -7.44
CA LEU A 43 -4.23 1.88 -8.00
C LEU A 43 -3.20 1.34 -7.01
N ARG A 44 -2.42 2.22 -6.38
CA ARG A 44 -1.42 1.82 -5.38
C ARG A 44 -2.05 1.11 -4.18
N LEU A 45 -3.20 1.58 -3.69
CA LEU A 45 -3.94 0.89 -2.63
C LEU A 45 -4.39 -0.50 -3.06
N GLN A 46 -4.95 -0.64 -4.27
CA GLN A 46 -5.38 -1.94 -4.79
C GLN A 46 -4.22 -2.94 -4.86
N THR A 47 -3.06 -2.50 -5.35
CA THR A 47 -1.84 -3.32 -5.38
C THR A 47 -1.41 -3.74 -3.98
N MET A 48 -1.43 -2.83 -3.00
CA MET A 48 -1.07 -3.16 -1.62
C MET A 48 -2.08 -4.13 -0.97
N THR A 49 -3.38 -3.93 -1.16
CA THR A 49 -4.42 -4.86 -0.66
C THR A 49 -4.22 -6.27 -1.21
N GLN A 50 -3.90 -6.38 -2.50
CA GLN A 50 -3.60 -7.68 -3.12
C GLN A 50 -2.33 -8.29 -2.53
N ARG A 51 -1.28 -7.48 -2.33
CA ARG A 51 -0.04 -7.95 -1.71
C ARG A 51 -0.25 -8.44 -0.28
N MET A 52 -1.06 -7.75 0.51
CA MET A 52 -1.40 -8.20 1.87
C MET A 52 -2.18 -9.50 1.87
N THR A 53 -3.09 -9.68 0.90
CA THR A 53 -3.79 -10.97 0.71
C THR A 53 -2.78 -12.09 0.41
N GLN A 54 -1.81 -11.85 -0.47
CA GLN A 54 -0.76 -12.84 -0.76
C GLN A 54 0.14 -13.13 0.44
N LEU A 55 0.50 -12.12 1.23
CA LEU A 55 1.28 -12.32 2.46
C LEU A 55 0.51 -13.13 3.49
N GLN A 56 -0.77 -12.83 3.67
CA GLN A 56 -1.65 -13.58 4.56
C GLN A 56 -1.71 -15.05 4.15
N GLU A 57 -1.93 -15.34 2.87
CA GLU A 57 -1.96 -16.71 2.34
C GLU A 57 -0.60 -17.42 2.52
N ARG A 58 0.52 -16.75 2.21
CA ARG A 58 1.86 -17.32 2.40
C ARG A 58 2.17 -17.62 3.87
N ALA A 59 1.77 -16.74 4.78
CA ALA A 59 1.92 -16.93 6.22
C ALA A 59 1.09 -18.11 6.72
N GLN A 60 -0.16 -18.26 6.25
CA GLN A 60 -0.99 -19.44 6.56
C GLN A 60 -0.37 -20.73 6.01
N ASN A 61 0.17 -20.70 4.78
CA ASN A 61 0.86 -21.84 4.19
C ASN A 61 2.13 -22.24 4.98
N LEU A 62 2.88 -21.24 5.48
CA LEU A 62 4.01 -21.47 6.36
C LEU A 62 3.57 -22.19 7.65
N VAL A 63 2.50 -21.72 8.29
CA VAL A 63 1.93 -22.32 9.50
C VAL A 63 1.52 -23.78 9.24
N GLN A 64 0.81 -24.05 8.16
CA GLN A 64 0.40 -25.42 7.80
C GLN A 64 1.61 -26.34 7.53
N ASN A 65 2.67 -25.82 6.90
CA ASN A 65 3.91 -26.57 6.68
C ASN A 65 4.58 -26.91 8.02
N LEU A 66 4.67 -25.93 8.93
CA LEU A 66 5.22 -26.12 10.27
C LEU A 66 4.41 -27.13 11.10
N ASP A 67 3.09 -27.16 10.98
CA ASP A 67 2.24 -28.18 11.62
C ASP A 67 2.57 -29.60 11.12
N ARG A 68 2.75 -29.78 9.80
CA ARG A 68 3.18 -31.07 9.23
C ARG A 68 4.56 -31.48 9.73
N LYS A 69 5.50 -30.53 9.79
CA LYS A 69 6.86 -30.74 10.34
C LYS A 69 6.83 -31.12 11.82
N MET A 70 5.94 -30.50 12.59
CA MET A 70 5.76 -30.83 14.01
C MET A 70 5.24 -32.26 14.18
N ALA A 71 4.22 -32.64 13.42
CA ALA A 71 3.66 -34.00 13.45
C ALA A 71 4.72 -35.07 13.10
N GLN A 72 5.56 -34.80 12.10
CA GLN A 72 6.68 -35.69 11.72
C GLN A 72 7.77 -35.81 12.79
N THR A 73 7.97 -34.77 13.61
CA THR A 73 8.97 -34.79 14.67
C THR A 73 8.48 -35.61 15.87
N GLN A 74 7.17 -35.55 16.18
CA GLN A 74 6.56 -36.25 17.31
C GLN A 74 6.45 -37.77 17.14
N THR A 75 6.45 -38.28 15.90
CA THR A 75 6.36 -39.73 15.62
C THR A 75 7.67 -40.49 15.86
N ARG A 76 8.74 -39.81 16.26
CA ARG A 76 10.06 -40.40 16.49
C ARG A 76 10.38 -40.48 17.98
N ALA A 77 11.29 -41.40 18.36
CA ALA A 77 11.73 -41.54 19.74
C ALA A 77 12.30 -40.21 20.26
N ARG A 78 11.72 -39.70 21.36
CA ARG A 78 12.06 -38.38 21.92
C ARG A 78 13.53 -38.31 22.34
N THR A 79 14.26 -37.43 21.68
CA THR A 79 15.62 -37.04 22.06
C THR A 79 15.64 -35.56 22.46
N GLU A 80 16.63 -35.12 23.24
CA GLU A 80 16.77 -33.69 23.59
C GLU A 80 16.89 -32.79 22.36
N THR A 81 17.50 -33.29 21.28
CA THR A 81 17.59 -32.61 19.99
C THR A 81 16.22 -32.38 19.36
N GLN A 82 15.29 -33.33 19.46
CA GLN A 82 13.92 -33.16 18.94
C GLN A 82 13.13 -32.12 19.73
N ALA A 83 13.28 -32.08 21.06
CA ALA A 83 12.60 -31.06 21.88
C ALA A 83 13.01 -29.63 21.47
N LYS A 84 14.29 -29.42 21.13
CA LYS A 84 14.78 -28.14 20.61
C LYS A 84 14.18 -27.81 19.23
N VAL A 85 14.06 -28.80 18.34
CA VAL A 85 13.44 -28.61 17.03
C VAL A 85 11.95 -28.30 17.15
N GLU A 86 11.21 -29.01 18.01
CA GLU A 86 9.81 -28.71 18.28
C GLU A 86 9.59 -27.29 18.81
N ALA A 87 10.45 -26.83 19.74
CA ALA A 87 10.39 -25.46 20.24
C ALA A 87 10.60 -24.42 19.13
N GLN A 88 11.55 -24.66 18.22
CA GLN A 88 11.77 -23.79 17.05
C GLN A 88 10.57 -23.80 16.09
N ILE A 89 9.96 -24.96 15.84
CA ILE A 89 8.75 -25.07 15.02
C ILE A 89 7.60 -24.27 15.66
N ARG A 90 7.38 -24.40 16.97
CA ARG A 90 6.33 -23.65 17.69
C ARG A 90 6.55 -22.15 17.61
N ALA A 91 7.79 -21.68 17.80
CA ALA A 91 8.13 -20.27 17.70
C ALA A 91 7.86 -19.72 16.29
N LEU A 92 8.33 -20.42 15.25
CA LEU A 92 8.07 -20.00 13.86
C LEU A 92 6.59 -20.05 13.51
N LYS A 93 5.83 -21.00 14.08
CA LYS A 93 4.39 -21.10 13.89
C LYS A 93 3.68 -19.86 14.46
N GLN A 94 3.97 -19.51 15.71
CA GLN A 94 3.41 -18.31 16.33
C GLN A 94 3.76 -17.04 15.55
N MET A 95 5.01 -16.92 15.07
CA MET A 95 5.39 -15.79 14.22
C MET A 95 4.63 -15.79 12.88
N GLY A 96 4.41 -16.94 12.26
CA GLY A 96 3.60 -17.09 11.05
C GLY A 96 2.13 -16.70 11.26
N GLU A 97 1.53 -17.12 12.37
CA GLU A 97 0.16 -16.74 12.76
C GLU A 97 0.05 -15.21 12.94
N GLY A 98 0.95 -14.60 13.72
CA GLY A 98 0.97 -13.15 13.91
C GLY A 98 1.23 -12.37 12.63
N THR A 99 2.01 -12.91 11.70
CA THR A 99 2.23 -12.31 10.37
C THR A 99 0.97 -12.35 9.51
N SER A 100 0.24 -13.46 9.53
CA SER A 100 -1.05 -13.60 8.84
C SER A 100 -2.07 -12.61 9.40
N GLU A 101 -2.15 -12.47 10.72
CA GLU A 101 -3.04 -11.52 11.38
C GLU A 101 -2.70 -10.08 11.02
N MET A 102 -1.43 -9.68 11.15
CA MET A 102 -0.99 -8.32 10.81
C MET A 102 -1.21 -7.99 9.34
N ALA A 103 -0.97 -8.93 8.42
CA ALA A 103 -1.30 -8.75 7.01
C ALA A 103 -2.81 -8.53 6.80
N GLY A 104 -3.66 -9.26 7.54
CA GLY A 104 -5.11 -9.07 7.55
C GLY A 104 -5.54 -7.69 8.07
N GLU A 105 -4.96 -7.22 9.17
CA GLU A 105 -5.25 -5.89 9.72
C GLU A 105 -4.83 -4.78 8.77
N ILE A 106 -3.62 -4.86 8.20
CA ILE A 106 -3.14 -3.88 7.21
C ILE A 106 -4.05 -3.89 5.98
N LYS A 107 -4.46 -5.07 5.51
CA LYS A 107 -5.42 -5.20 4.41
C LYS A 107 -6.73 -4.47 4.73
N GLY A 108 -7.31 -4.70 5.91
CA GLY A 108 -8.54 -4.04 6.34
C GLY A 108 -8.39 -2.52 6.44
N ASN A 109 -7.26 -2.04 6.97
CA ASN A 109 -6.94 -0.61 7.03
C ASN A 109 -6.82 -0.01 5.63
N LEU A 110 -6.18 -0.70 4.68
CA LEU A 110 -6.07 -0.27 3.29
C LEU A 110 -7.43 -0.22 2.58
N GLU A 111 -8.34 -1.13 2.89
CA GLU A 111 -9.70 -1.13 2.35
C GLU A 111 -10.52 0.06 2.88
N GLN A 112 -10.45 0.35 4.18
CA GLN A 112 -11.05 1.56 4.76
C GLN A 112 -10.45 2.83 4.16
N TRP A 113 -9.13 2.81 3.94
CA TRP A 113 -8.40 3.91 3.33
C TRP A 113 -8.89 4.19 1.90
N ARG A 114 -9.15 3.14 1.13
CA ARG A 114 -9.71 3.24 -0.21
C ARG A 114 -11.10 3.86 -0.21
N GLU A 115 -11.93 3.56 0.79
CA GLU A 115 -13.25 4.20 0.93
C GLU A 115 -13.11 5.69 1.29
N MET A 116 -12.19 6.05 2.18
CA MET A 116 -11.88 7.47 2.46
C MET A 116 -11.42 8.20 1.19
N TYR A 117 -10.61 7.56 0.33
CA TYR A 117 -10.17 8.15 -0.94
C TYR A 117 -11.28 8.46 -1.94
N ARG A 118 -12.41 7.77 -1.86
CA ARG A 118 -13.59 8.07 -2.68
C ARG A 118 -14.32 9.32 -2.22
N ASN A 119 -14.19 9.69 -0.94
CA ASN A 119 -14.80 10.90 -0.41
C ASN A 119 -14.00 12.15 -0.81
N ARG A 120 -14.46 12.84 -1.86
CA ARG A 120 -13.79 14.02 -2.42
C ARG A 120 -13.69 15.20 -1.46
N GLU A 121 -14.57 15.30 -0.45
CA GLU A 121 -14.58 16.42 0.49
C GLU A 121 -13.34 16.43 1.39
N LEU A 122 -12.79 15.25 1.70
CA LEU A 122 -11.58 15.12 2.52
C LEU A 122 -10.30 15.62 1.80
N PHE A 123 -10.31 15.68 0.47
CA PHE A 123 -9.13 16.06 -0.34
C PHE A 123 -9.14 17.52 -0.79
N GLN A 124 -10.08 18.32 -0.27
CA GLN A 124 -10.06 19.77 -0.48
C GLN A 124 -8.97 20.45 0.35
N ASP A 125 -8.58 19.84 1.48
CA ASP A 125 -7.48 20.30 2.31
C ASP A 125 -6.13 19.67 1.89
N LYS A 126 -5.13 20.53 1.65
CA LYS A 126 -3.76 20.14 1.33
C LYS A 126 -3.06 19.44 2.50
N ALA A 127 -3.36 19.82 3.74
CA ALA A 127 -2.78 19.18 4.93
C ALA A 127 -3.27 17.73 5.03
N MET A 128 -4.58 17.53 4.93
CA MET A 128 -5.20 16.20 4.91
C MET A 128 -4.63 15.32 3.79
N THR A 129 -4.49 15.86 2.58
CA THR A 129 -3.89 15.14 1.45
C THR A 129 -2.45 14.70 1.74
N LYS A 130 -1.65 15.55 2.39
CA LYS A 130 -0.26 15.22 2.76
C LYS A 130 -0.21 14.12 3.81
N ASP A 131 -1.00 14.25 4.87
CA ASP A 131 -1.04 13.27 5.95
C ASP A 131 -1.52 11.92 5.42
N MET A 132 -2.48 11.94 4.49
CA MET A 132 -2.97 10.72 3.89
C MET A 132 -1.92 9.99 3.04
N ASN A 133 -1.14 10.75 2.28
CA ASN A 133 0.00 10.21 1.56
C ASN A 133 1.06 9.65 2.52
N GLN A 134 1.26 10.27 3.68
CA GLN A 134 2.20 9.78 4.69
C GLN A 134 1.75 8.44 5.28
N VAL A 135 0.46 8.29 5.61
CA VAL A 135 -0.11 7.03 6.08
C VAL A 135 0.06 5.93 5.03
N GLN A 136 -0.30 6.21 3.78
CA GLN A 136 -0.13 5.26 2.68
C GLN A 136 1.33 4.79 2.53
N ASN A 137 2.29 5.72 2.59
CA ASN A 137 3.71 5.39 2.52
C ASN A 137 4.19 4.56 3.71
N ARG A 138 3.66 4.79 4.92
CA ARG A 138 3.99 3.97 6.10
C ARG A 138 3.43 2.57 5.99
N LEU A 139 2.18 2.43 5.53
CA LEU A 139 1.56 1.13 5.28
C LEU A 139 2.32 0.32 4.23
N GLU A 140 2.81 0.98 3.17
CA GLU A 140 3.65 0.30 2.18
C GLU A 140 4.99 -0.19 2.76
N LYS A 141 5.63 0.61 3.61
CA LYS A 141 6.85 0.18 4.30
C LYS A 141 6.59 -1.00 5.22
N ALA A 142 5.53 -0.95 6.03
CA ALA A 142 5.14 -2.07 6.87
C ALA A 142 4.84 -3.34 6.05
N ALA A 143 4.15 -3.20 4.92
CA ALA A 143 3.90 -4.28 3.98
C ALA A 143 5.21 -4.90 3.43
N ASN A 144 6.20 -4.07 3.10
CA ASN A 144 7.52 -4.54 2.65
C ASN A 144 8.29 -5.26 3.76
N GLU A 145 8.29 -4.71 4.97
CA GLU A 145 8.97 -5.31 6.12
C GLU A 145 8.35 -6.65 6.51
N LEU A 146 7.02 -6.76 6.47
CA LEU A 146 6.32 -8.03 6.68
C LEU A 146 6.66 -9.08 5.63
N ASP A 147 6.76 -8.70 4.36
CA ASP A 147 7.19 -9.61 3.29
C ASP A 147 8.60 -10.14 3.51
N GLU A 148 9.54 -9.26 3.88
CA GLU A 148 10.92 -9.67 4.18
C GLU A 148 11.00 -10.55 5.42
N MET A 149 10.25 -10.24 6.48
CA MET A 149 10.13 -11.08 7.66
C MET A 149 9.61 -12.47 7.29
N LEU A 150 8.56 -12.55 6.47
CA LEU A 150 7.99 -13.82 6.03
C LEU A 150 9.00 -14.64 5.21
N LYS A 151 9.75 -14.02 4.29
CA LYS A 151 10.84 -14.69 3.54
C LYS A 151 11.92 -15.23 4.46
N VAL A 152 12.28 -14.51 5.53
CA VAL A 152 13.24 -15.00 6.53
C VAL A 152 12.66 -16.22 7.25
N MET A 153 11.41 -16.15 7.71
CA MET A 153 10.76 -17.27 8.39
C MET A 153 10.63 -18.51 7.49
N GLU A 154 10.25 -18.34 6.23
CA GLU A 154 10.20 -19.42 5.23
C GLU A 154 11.59 -20.08 5.07
N ARG A 155 12.67 -19.28 5.00
CA ARG A 155 14.05 -19.81 4.96
C ARG A 155 14.42 -20.55 6.25
N LEU A 156 14.05 -20.04 7.42
CA LEU A 156 14.29 -20.70 8.69
C LEU A 156 13.54 -22.03 8.77
N ALA A 157 12.26 -22.05 8.40
CA ALA A 157 11.42 -23.26 8.37
C ALA A 157 11.98 -24.33 7.41
N ASN A 158 12.56 -23.92 6.28
CA ASN A 158 13.23 -24.83 5.34
C ASN A 158 14.56 -25.37 5.89
N ARG A 159 15.27 -24.60 6.73
CA ARG A 159 16.52 -25.01 7.39
C ARG A 159 16.31 -25.91 8.60
N LEU A 160 15.09 -25.98 9.13
CA LEU A 160 14.74 -26.97 10.14
C LEU A 160 14.89 -28.37 9.55
N LYS A 161 16.09 -28.92 9.70
CA LYS A 161 16.41 -30.31 9.37
C LYS A 161 15.69 -31.20 10.35
N ILE A 162 14.58 -31.78 9.89
CA ILE A 162 14.07 -33.01 10.49
C ILE A 162 15.01 -34.09 9.95
N ASN A 163 16.15 -34.30 10.61
CA ASN A 163 17.15 -35.30 10.18
C ASN A 163 16.42 -36.63 9.94
N ALA A 164 16.30 -37.06 8.69
CA ALA A 164 15.57 -38.27 8.32
C ALA A 164 16.11 -39.51 9.02
#